data_AF-A0A848EVP8-F1
#
_entry.id   AF-A0A848EVP8-F1
#
_cell.length_a   1.000
_cell.length_b   1.000
_cell.length_c   1.000
_cell.angle_alpha   90.00
_cell.angle_beta   90.00
_cell.angle_gamma   90.00
#
_symmetry.space_group_name_H-M   'P 1'
#
loop_
_entity.id
_entity.type
_entity.pdbx_description
1 polymer ?
#
loop_
_entity_poly.entity_id
_entity_poly.type
_entity_poly.pdbx_seq_one_letter_code
_entity_poly.pdbx_strand_id
1 'polypeptide(L)' 'MAIWTVSEVMAMYKWLKQYAEQFGEDFPFKSVMDKTEYEICRIIQECCERNIKYGASGTGSTGTTT' A
#
# COMPACT_ATOMS: atom_id res chain seq x y z
N MET A 1 14.75 -16.50 12.18
CA MET A 1 13.58 -16.81 11.32
C MET A 1 12.39 -16.15 11.96
N ALA A 2 11.99 -14.97 11.48
CA ALA A 2 10.83 -14.29 12.02
C ALA A 2 9.60 -15.12 11.62
N ILE A 3 8.91 -15.66 12.60
CA ILE A 3 7.52 -16.11 12.46
C ILE A 3 6.68 -14.84 12.40
N TRP A 4 6.43 -14.34 11.20
CA TRP A 4 5.47 -13.26 11.00
C TRP A 4 4.12 -13.82 11.41
N THR A 5 3.53 -13.24 12.46
CA THR A 5 2.25 -13.71 13.00
C THR A 5 1.19 -13.57 11.90
N VAL A 6 0.48 -14.67 11.62
CA VAL A 6 -0.64 -14.72 10.65
C VAL A 6 -1.66 -13.58 10.84
N SER A 7 -1.76 -13.02 12.04
CA SER A 7 -2.58 -11.86 12.35
C SER A 7 -2.19 -10.58 11.61
N GLU A 8 -0.91 -10.30 11.40
CA GLU A 8 -0.48 -9.06 10.72
C GLU A 8 -0.68 -9.16 9.21
N VAL A 9 -0.42 -10.34 8.63
CA VAL A 9 -0.63 -10.60 7.20
C VAL A 9 -2.13 -10.55 6.85
N MET A 10 -3.00 -11.07 7.73
CA MET A 10 -4.46 -10.96 7.55
C MET A 10 -4.95 -9.50 7.64
N ALA A 11 -4.33 -8.67 8.48
CA ALA A 11 -4.68 -7.25 8.55
C ALA A 11 -4.37 -6.53 7.23
N MET A 12 -3.20 -6.79 6.65
CA MET A 12 -2.80 -6.21 5.36
C MET A 12 -3.71 -6.68 4.21
N TYR A 13 -4.09 -7.96 4.20
CA TYR A 13 -5.01 -8.52 3.19
C TYR A 13 -6.40 -7.88 3.24
N LYS A 14 -6.90 -7.59 4.45
CA LYS A 14 -8.18 -6.89 4.65
C LYS A 14 -8.15 -5.49 4.00
N TRP A 15 -7.07 -4.75 4.19
CA TRP A 15 -6.90 -3.41 3.62
C TRP A 15 -6.79 -3.45 2.10
N LEU A 16 -6.06 -4.42 1.53
CA LEU A 16 -5.97 -4.61 0.09
C LEU A 16 -7.33 -4.89 -0.55
N LYS A 17 -8.12 -5.78 0.07
CA LYS A 17 -9.48 -6.06 -0.37
C LYS A 17 -10.34 -4.79 -0.33
N GLN A 18 -10.27 -4.04 0.76
CA GLN A 18 -11.03 -2.81 0.93
C GLN A 18 -10.60 -1.71 -0.06
N TYR A 19 -9.31 -1.62 -0.39
CA TYR A 19 -8.80 -0.74 -1.43
C TYR A 19 -9.38 -1.13 -2.79
N ALA A 20 -9.35 -2.41 -3.16
CA ALA A 20 -9.94 -2.90 -4.40
C ALA A 20 -11.45 -2.65 -4.49
N GLU A 21 -12.20 -2.81 -3.39
CA GLU A 21 -13.63 -2.51 -3.35
C GLU A 21 -13.92 -1.01 -3.46
N GLN A 22 -13.12 -0.13 -2.84
CA GLN A 22 -13.32 1.32 -2.90
C GLN A 22 -12.93 1.94 -4.24
N PHE A 23 -11.85 1.46 -4.83
CA PHE A 23 -11.22 2.08 -5.99
C PHE A 23 -11.46 1.32 -7.31
N GLY A 24 -11.98 0.09 -7.22
CA GLY A 24 -12.21 -0.79 -8.36
C GLY A 24 -10.93 -1.28 -9.04
N GLU A 25 -9.76 -1.09 -8.41
CA GLU A 25 -8.45 -1.41 -8.98
C GLU A 25 -7.54 -2.04 -7.92
N ASP A 26 -6.59 -2.87 -8.39
CA ASP A 26 -5.59 -3.48 -7.53
C ASP A 26 -4.56 -2.44 -7.06
N PHE A 27 -4.02 -2.65 -5.84
CA PHE A 27 -3.00 -1.77 -5.30
C PHE A 27 -1.68 -1.96 -6.08
N PRO A 28 -1.01 -0.90 -6.57
CA PRO A 28 0.17 -1.05 -7.43
C PRO A 28 1.42 -1.45 -6.63
N PHE A 29 1.55 -2.74 -6.34
CA PHE A 29 2.70 -3.32 -5.63
C PHE A 29 4.03 -3.03 -6.31
N LYS A 30 4.05 -2.93 -7.64
CA LYS A 30 5.22 -2.54 -8.42
C LYS A 30 5.81 -1.19 -8.00
N SER A 31 4.99 -0.25 -7.54
CA SER A 31 5.44 1.08 -7.14
C SER A 31 5.90 1.14 -5.68
N VAL A 32 5.60 0.11 -4.88
CA VAL A 32 5.98 0.00 -3.47
C VAL A 32 6.91 -1.19 -3.19
N MET A 33 7.45 -1.80 -4.24
CA MET A 33 8.37 -2.95 -4.12
C MET A 33 9.64 -2.62 -3.34
N ASP A 34 10.02 -1.34 -3.31
CA ASP A 34 11.17 -0.82 -2.56
C ASP A 34 10.85 -0.60 -1.06
N LYS A 35 9.58 -0.75 -0.67
CA LYS A 35 9.09 -0.53 0.69
C LYS A 35 8.90 -1.85 1.43
N THR A 36 9.05 -1.79 2.74
CA THR A 36 8.79 -2.94 3.62
C THR A 36 7.29 -3.18 3.77
N GLU A 37 6.89 -4.41 4.12
CA GLU A 37 5.48 -4.76 4.32
C GLU A 37 4.76 -3.83 5.31
N TYR A 38 5.45 -3.36 6.35
CA TYR A 38 4.91 -2.38 7.31
C TYR A 38 4.58 -1.03 6.66
N GLU A 39 5.49 -0.52 5.82
CA GLU A 39 5.27 0.72 5.06
C GLU A 39 4.10 0.55 4.09
N ILE A 40 4.02 -0.60 3.40
CA ILE A 40 2.93 -0.88 2.45
C ILE A 40 1.59 -0.92 3.18
N CYS A 41 1.50 -1.61 4.32
CA CYS A 41 0.28 -1.68 5.11
C CYS A 41 -0.20 -0.29 5.53
N ARG A 42 0.72 0.56 6.01
CA ARG A 42 0.42 1.94 6.41
C ARG A 42 -0.08 2.78 5.24
N ILE A 43 0.51 2.60 4.06
CA ILE A 43 0.10 3.30 2.83
C ILE A 43 -1.31 2.89 2.41
N ILE A 44 -1.61 1.58 2.36
CA ILE A 44 -2.94 1.10 1.96
C ILE A 44 -3.99 1.58 2.97
N GLN A 45 -3.65 1.55 4.26
CA GLN A 45 -4.51 2.08 5.31
C GLN A 45 -4.80 3.58 5.10
N GLU A 46 -3.76 4.41 4.94
CA GLU A 46 -3.92 5.85 4.64
C GLU A 46 -4.75 6.08 3.37
N CYS A 47 -4.52 5.32 2.31
CA CYS A 47 -5.30 5.41 1.07
C CYS A 47 -6.79 5.07 1.29
N CYS A 48 -7.08 4.03 2.08
CA CYS A 48 -8.44 3.64 2.44
C CYS A 48 -9.11 4.66 3.36
N GLU A 49 -8.41 5.19 4.37
CA GLU A 49 -8.95 6.18 5.31
C GLU A 49 -9.22 7.52 4.63
N ARG A 50 -8.33 7.94 3.73
CA ARG A 50 -8.46 9.20 3.00
C ARG A 50 -9.31 9.08 1.74
N ASN A 51 -9.66 7.86 1.33
CA ASN A 51 -10.32 7.55 0.06
C ASN A 51 -9.53 8.13 -1.14
N ILE A 52 -8.19 8.02 -1.11
CA ILE A 52 -7.29 8.50 -2.18
C ILE A 52 -6.58 7.30 -2.83
N LYS A 53 -6.67 7.19 -4.16
CA LYS A 53 -5.90 6.21 -4.94
C LYS A 53 -4.40 6.45 -4.79
N TYR A 54 -3.65 5.39 -4.51
CA TYR A 54 -2.20 5.42 -4.56
C TYR A 54 -1.73 5.77 -5.97
N GLY A 55 -0.94 6.84 -6.10
CA GLY A 55 -0.50 7.38 -7.39
C GLY A 55 -1.44 8.39 -8.06
N ALA A 56 -2.64 8.66 -7.51
CA ALA A 56 -3.55 9.67 -8.05
C ALA A 56 -3.20 11.11 -7.64
N SER A 57 -2.28 11.30 -6.70
CA SER A 57 -1.62 12.59 -6.50
C SER A 57 -0.30 12.58 -7.27
N GLY A 58 -0.16 13.51 -8.21
CA GLY A 58 1.06 13.76 -8.97
C GLY A 58 2.23 14.21 -8.07
N THR A 59 2.75 13.31 -7.26
CA THR A 59 4.07 13.42 -6.67
C THR A 59 4.81 12.17 -7.08
N GLY A 60 5.24 12.19 -8.35
CA GLY A 60 6.47 11.52 -8.67
C GLY A 60 7.55 12.11 -7.75
N SER A 61 7.97 11.36 -6.74
CA SER A 61 9.37 11.42 -6.35
C SER A 61 10.16 10.72 -7.44
N THR A 62 10.29 11.43 -8.57
CA THR A 62 11.39 11.26 -9.50
C THR A 62 12.66 11.40 -8.68
N GLY A 63 13.54 10.41 -8.81
CA GLY A 63 14.88 10.46 -8.26
C GLY A 63 15.53 11.82 -8.52
N THR A 64 16.08 12.41 -7.47
CA THR A 64 17.05 13.48 -7.63
C THR A 64 18.32 12.89 -8.25
N THR A 65 18.45 13.08 -9.56
CA THR A 65 19.75 13.18 -10.23
C THR A 65 20.55 14.32 -9.58
N THR A 66 21.71 14.02 -9.01
CA THR A 66 22.89 14.91 -8.98
C THR A 66 24.13 14.03 -8.88
#